data_AF-A0AA96SW04-F1
#
_entry.id   AF-A0AA96SW04-F1
#
_cell.length_a   1.000
_cell.length_b   1.000
_cell.length_c   1.000
_cell.angle_alpha   90.00
_cell.angle_beta   90.00
_cell.angle_gamma   90.00
#
_symmetry.space_group_name_H-M   'P 1'
#
loop_
_entity.id
_entity.type
_entity.pdbx_description
1 polymer ?
#
loop_
_entity_poly.entity_id
_entity_poly.type
_entity_poly.pdbx_seq_one_letter_code
_entity_poly.pdbx_strand_id
1 'polypeptide(L)'
;MDERTRKVIDDARAIYEPIVIGKNSRIGRGTALWENFERAIQACEVDSMAGDSKLFENINELAVAKILAEDKGLKGTIEYEPSLLPSGRKIDFVTDRGRDNAYIEVKSVRPNTPDTEEAWKLYEKRRELHPKQAQFIAHKDWMGGRVYGNTFASRSKFLEYAMDFEERLAEAKKIRCGPGLLIVCGNGLSWHRSNLEDFADYYHAGKHRQDDPFAQMEAHHIEDNKLNLLRNIDNFGSLKRHWDIAQRDEFVWPVRGPSFGGVVR
;
A
#
# COMPACT_ATOMS: atom_id res chain seq x y z
N MET A 1 -9.61 -8.46 -23.63
CA MET A 1 -8.71 -9.02 -22.59
C MET A 1 -7.69 -9.96 -23.22
N ASP A 2 -6.40 -9.71 -22.98
CA ASP A 2 -5.30 -10.53 -23.50
C ASP A 2 -5.11 -11.86 -22.71
N GLU A 3 -4.26 -12.74 -23.22
CA GLU A 3 -3.99 -14.06 -22.62
C GLU A 3 -3.31 -13.98 -21.26
N ARG A 4 -2.45 -12.99 -21.07
CA ARG A 4 -1.72 -12.77 -19.81
C ARG A 4 -2.69 -12.38 -18.70
N THR A 5 -3.60 -11.44 -18.93
CA THR A 5 -4.62 -11.05 -17.96
C THR A 5 -5.54 -12.23 -17.61
N ARG A 6 -5.94 -13.04 -18.60
CA ARG A 6 -6.73 -14.26 -18.34
C ARG A 6 -6.01 -15.22 -17.41
N LYS A 7 -4.72 -15.47 -17.69
CA LYS A 7 -3.90 -16.34 -16.84
C LYS A 7 -3.86 -15.83 -15.39
N VAL A 8 -3.65 -14.52 -15.19
CA VAL A 8 -3.65 -13.91 -13.86
C VAL A 8 -4.99 -14.11 -13.15
N ILE A 9 -6.10 -13.96 -13.86
CA ILE A 9 -7.45 -14.18 -13.32
C ILE A 9 -7.63 -15.64 -12.90
N ASP A 10 -7.29 -16.59 -13.77
CA ASP A 10 -7.46 -18.01 -13.50
C ASP A 10 -6.59 -18.47 -12.31
N ASP A 11 -5.34 -17.98 -12.25
CA ASP A 11 -4.45 -18.21 -11.11
C ASP A 11 -5.04 -17.58 -9.83
N ALA A 12 -5.61 -16.38 -9.90
CA ALA A 12 -6.22 -15.72 -8.74
C ALA A 12 -7.45 -16.47 -8.23
N ARG A 13 -8.28 -17.02 -9.12
CA ARG A 13 -9.38 -17.92 -8.77
C ARG A 13 -8.90 -19.17 -8.07
N ALA A 14 -7.95 -19.87 -8.67
CA ALA A 14 -7.39 -21.09 -8.08
C ALA A 14 -6.78 -20.85 -6.70
N ILE A 15 -6.11 -19.72 -6.48
CA ILE A 15 -5.39 -19.42 -5.24
C ILE A 15 -6.32 -18.86 -4.14
N TYR A 16 -7.22 -17.94 -4.47
CA TYR A 16 -7.91 -17.10 -3.47
C TYR A 16 -9.36 -17.51 -3.22
N GLU A 17 -10.07 -18.07 -4.21
CA GLU A 17 -11.47 -18.50 -4.04
C GLU A 17 -11.66 -19.44 -2.83
N PRO A 18 -10.91 -20.56 -2.67
CA PRO A 18 -11.10 -21.46 -1.54
C PRO A 18 -10.76 -20.81 -0.18
N ILE A 19 -9.95 -19.75 -0.17
CA ILE A 19 -9.56 -19.03 1.03
C ILE A 19 -10.61 -18.01 1.44
N VAL A 20 -11.19 -17.30 0.47
CA VAL A 20 -12.08 -16.16 0.71
C VAL A 20 -13.54 -16.60 0.82
N ILE A 21 -14.00 -17.53 -0.02
CA ILE A 21 -15.39 -18.02 -0.02
C ILE A 21 -15.53 -19.53 0.18
N GLY A 22 -14.43 -20.25 0.37
CA GLY A 22 -14.49 -21.68 0.63
C GLY A 22 -15.18 -22.03 1.96
N LYS A 23 -15.59 -23.29 2.11
CA LYS A 23 -16.32 -23.81 3.28
C LYS A 23 -15.66 -23.50 4.64
N ASN A 24 -14.33 -23.44 4.65
CA ASN A 24 -13.52 -23.18 5.85
C ASN A 24 -12.93 -21.76 5.84
N SER A 25 -13.46 -20.85 5.02
CA SER A 25 -13.02 -19.46 4.96
C SER A 25 -13.16 -18.80 6.32
N ARG A 26 -12.14 -18.01 6.67
CA ARG A 26 -12.15 -17.15 7.86
C ARG A 26 -12.57 -15.71 7.53
N ILE A 27 -12.84 -15.41 6.26
CA ILE A 27 -13.14 -14.05 5.81
C ILE A 27 -14.64 -13.80 5.94
N GLY A 28 -15.02 -13.05 6.97
CA GLY A 28 -16.36 -12.49 7.12
C GLY A 28 -16.67 -11.59 5.93
N ARG A 29 -17.86 -11.75 5.35
CA ARG A 29 -18.25 -11.11 4.07
C ARG A 29 -17.30 -11.41 2.90
N GLY A 30 -16.60 -12.55 2.93
CA GLY A 30 -15.73 -12.98 1.82
C GLY A 30 -16.43 -13.01 0.45
N THR A 31 -17.73 -13.30 0.40
CA THR A 31 -18.53 -13.20 -0.84
C THR A 31 -18.52 -11.79 -1.43
N ALA A 32 -18.58 -10.75 -0.61
CA ALA A 32 -18.54 -9.36 -1.09
C ALA A 32 -17.15 -9.00 -1.67
N LEU A 33 -16.07 -9.44 -1.02
CA LEU A 33 -14.70 -9.30 -1.55
C LEU A 33 -14.55 -10.05 -2.88
N TRP A 34 -15.08 -11.27 -2.96
CA TRP A 34 -15.05 -12.08 -4.18
C TRP A 34 -15.83 -11.44 -5.32
N GLU A 35 -17.02 -10.92 -5.04
CA GLU A 35 -17.82 -10.19 -6.02
C GLU A 35 -17.15 -8.89 -6.49
N ASN A 36 -16.42 -8.18 -5.61
CA ASN A 36 -15.62 -7.02 -6.01
C ASN A 36 -14.55 -7.41 -7.06
N PHE A 37 -13.89 -8.55 -6.85
CA PHE A 37 -12.93 -9.12 -7.80
C PHE A 37 -13.60 -9.50 -9.13
N GLU A 38 -14.72 -10.23 -9.10
CA GLU A 38 -15.46 -10.62 -10.32
C GLU A 38 -16.00 -9.42 -11.10
N ARG A 39 -16.48 -8.37 -10.41
CA ARG A 39 -16.85 -7.09 -11.05
C ARG A 39 -15.65 -6.42 -11.72
N ALA A 40 -14.46 -6.49 -11.13
CA ALA A 40 -13.26 -5.93 -11.72
C ALA A 40 -12.82 -6.69 -12.99
N ILE A 41 -13.05 -8.01 -13.05
CA ILE A 41 -12.85 -8.80 -14.27
C ILE A 41 -13.79 -8.31 -15.37
N GLN A 42 -15.08 -8.18 -15.09
CA GLN A 42 -16.07 -7.68 -16.05
C GLN A 42 -15.70 -6.29 -16.57
N ALA A 43 -15.20 -5.41 -15.69
CA ALA A 43 -14.74 -4.08 -16.09
C ALA A 43 -13.53 -4.14 -17.06
N CYS A 44 -12.61 -5.11 -16.89
CA CYS A 44 -11.49 -5.31 -17.84
C CYS A 44 -11.93 -5.74 -19.23
N GLU A 45 -13.10 -6.39 -19.35
CA GLU A 45 -13.65 -6.80 -20.64
C GLU A 45 -14.20 -5.59 -21.43
N VAL A 46 -14.66 -4.56 -20.72
CA VAL A 46 -15.24 -3.34 -21.31
C VAL A 46 -14.19 -2.26 -21.54
N ASP A 47 -13.34 -1.99 -20.56
CA ASP A 47 -12.23 -1.02 -20.64
C ASP A 47 -10.94 -1.65 -20.11
N SER A 48 -10.04 -1.97 -21.05
CA SER A 48 -8.79 -2.65 -20.73
C SER A 48 -7.85 -1.86 -19.82
N MET A 49 -7.90 -0.52 -19.81
CA MET A 49 -6.96 0.28 -19.01
C MET A 49 -7.49 0.56 -17.61
N ALA A 50 -8.72 1.07 -17.49
CA ALA A 50 -9.33 1.35 -16.20
C ALA A 50 -9.62 0.04 -15.43
N GLY A 51 -10.08 -0.99 -16.13
CA GLY A 51 -10.32 -2.30 -15.56
C GLY A 51 -9.05 -2.93 -15.00
N ASP A 52 -7.91 -2.82 -15.68
CA ASP A 52 -6.64 -3.43 -15.27
C ASP A 52 -6.16 -2.92 -13.91
N SER A 53 -6.28 -1.61 -13.65
CA SER A 53 -5.93 -1.05 -12.35
C SER A 53 -6.83 -1.58 -11.24
N LYS A 54 -8.15 -1.63 -11.49
CA LYS A 54 -9.10 -2.11 -10.48
C LYS A 54 -8.96 -3.61 -10.23
N LEU A 55 -8.67 -4.40 -11.26
CA LEU A 55 -8.38 -5.82 -11.14
C LEU A 55 -7.18 -6.06 -10.22
N PHE A 56 -6.08 -5.31 -10.41
CA PHE A 56 -4.90 -5.48 -9.57
C PHE A 56 -5.10 -5.03 -8.13
N GLU A 57 -5.86 -3.99 -7.88
CA GLU A 57 -6.27 -3.59 -6.53
C GLU A 57 -7.01 -4.75 -5.83
N ASN A 58 -8.01 -5.33 -6.48
CA ASN A 58 -8.78 -6.44 -5.92
C ASN A 58 -7.92 -7.68 -5.69
N ILE A 59 -7.02 -8.02 -6.60
CA ILE A 59 -6.09 -9.15 -6.40
C ILE A 59 -5.17 -8.87 -5.20
N ASN A 60 -4.74 -7.63 -4.99
CA ASN A 60 -3.94 -7.27 -3.82
C ASN A 60 -4.74 -7.41 -2.52
N GLU A 61 -6.02 -7.01 -2.49
CA GLU A 61 -6.91 -7.26 -1.36
C GLU A 61 -7.11 -8.76 -1.08
N LEU A 62 -7.31 -9.57 -2.13
CA LEU A 62 -7.38 -11.04 -2.00
C LEU A 62 -6.07 -11.63 -1.44
N ALA A 63 -4.92 -11.11 -1.88
CA ALA A 63 -3.62 -11.52 -1.37
C ALA A 63 -3.44 -11.18 0.12
N VAL A 64 -3.90 -10.01 0.55
CA VAL A 64 -3.93 -9.64 1.97
C VAL A 64 -4.90 -10.51 2.76
N ALA A 65 -6.10 -10.76 2.25
CA ALA A 65 -7.07 -11.65 2.89
C ALA A 65 -6.47 -13.04 3.13
N LYS A 66 -5.72 -13.58 2.15
CA LYS A 66 -4.98 -14.83 2.31
C LYS A 66 -3.91 -14.75 3.41
N ILE A 67 -3.09 -13.68 3.43
CA ILE A 67 -2.09 -13.48 4.50
C ILE A 67 -2.76 -13.50 5.88
N LEU A 68 -3.85 -12.76 6.05
CA LEU A 68 -4.58 -12.68 7.32
C LEU A 68 -5.21 -14.02 7.70
N ALA A 69 -5.83 -14.73 6.75
CA ALA A 69 -6.45 -16.03 6.99
C ALA A 69 -5.43 -17.11 7.38
N GLU A 70 -4.21 -17.03 6.87
CA GLU A 70 -3.12 -17.97 7.16
C GLU A 70 -2.33 -17.62 8.43
N ASP A 71 -2.50 -16.41 8.96
CA ASP A 71 -1.88 -16.00 10.21
C ASP A 71 -2.47 -16.79 11.39
N LYS A 72 -1.63 -17.63 12.00
CA LYS A 72 -1.96 -18.45 13.17
C LYS A 72 -2.09 -17.64 14.46
N GLY A 73 -1.53 -16.43 14.50
CA GLY A 73 -1.66 -15.48 15.60
C GLY A 73 -3.02 -14.79 15.63
N LEU A 74 -3.66 -14.63 14.47
CA LEU A 74 -5.04 -14.16 14.37
C LEU A 74 -5.98 -15.32 14.66
N LYS A 75 -6.94 -15.12 15.57
CA LYS A 75 -7.97 -16.11 15.91
C LYS A 75 -9.34 -15.61 15.45
N GLY A 76 -10.22 -16.53 15.07
CA GLY A 76 -11.58 -16.19 14.66
C GLY A 76 -11.68 -15.59 13.26
N THR A 77 -12.81 -14.91 13.04
CA THR A 77 -13.23 -14.32 11.76
C THR A 77 -12.48 -13.00 11.51
N ILE A 78 -12.17 -12.76 10.24
CA ILE A 78 -11.59 -11.52 9.71
C ILE A 78 -12.70 -10.86 8.90
N GLU A 79 -13.31 -9.80 9.42
CA GLU A 79 -14.40 -9.11 8.74
C GLU A 79 -13.88 -8.23 7.61
N TYR A 80 -14.41 -8.42 6.40
CA TYR A 80 -14.15 -7.55 5.26
C TYR A 80 -15.18 -6.40 5.17
N GLU A 81 -14.68 -5.17 5.07
CA GLU A 81 -15.44 -3.92 5.02
C GLU A 81 -16.62 -3.85 6.02
N PRO A 82 -16.45 -4.18 7.31
CA PRO A 82 -17.55 -4.15 8.27
C PRO A 82 -18.20 -2.76 8.36
N SER A 83 -19.52 -2.73 8.50
CA SER A 83 -20.27 -1.51 8.80
C SER A 83 -20.09 -1.09 10.25
N LEU A 84 -18.91 -0.61 10.61
CA LEU A 84 -18.60 -0.18 11.98
C LEU A 84 -18.60 1.34 12.16
N LEU A 85 -18.23 2.12 11.13
CA LEU A 85 -18.05 3.57 11.27
C LEU A 85 -19.37 4.33 11.10
N PRO A 86 -19.70 5.30 11.99
CA PRO A 86 -20.89 6.15 11.84
C PRO A 86 -20.89 6.96 10.53
N SER A 87 -19.70 7.31 10.03
CA SER A 87 -19.50 8.02 8.76
C SER A 87 -19.88 7.21 7.53
N GLY A 88 -20.15 5.90 7.67
CA GLY A 88 -20.45 4.99 6.56
C GLY A 88 -19.22 4.55 5.75
N ARG A 89 -18.07 5.24 5.91
CA ARG A 89 -16.77 4.84 5.37
C ARG A 89 -16.37 3.46 5.92
N LYS A 90 -15.56 2.71 5.17
CA LYS A 90 -15.13 1.35 5.52
C LYS A 90 -13.63 1.30 5.81
N ILE A 91 -13.21 0.31 6.57
CA ILE A 91 -11.82 -0.15 6.68
C ILE A 91 -11.82 -1.55 6.06
N ASP A 92 -10.82 -1.85 5.22
CA ASP A 92 -10.85 -3.04 4.38
C ASP A 92 -10.98 -4.33 5.21
N PHE A 93 -10.19 -4.48 6.28
CA PHE A 93 -10.30 -5.63 7.17
C PHE A 93 -10.26 -5.25 8.64
N VAL A 94 -11.07 -5.95 9.45
CA VAL A 94 -11.02 -5.88 10.91
C VAL A 94 -10.99 -7.29 11.48
N THR A 95 -10.04 -7.54 12.37
CA THR A 95 -9.92 -8.83 13.06
C THR A 95 -10.03 -8.64 14.57
N ASP A 96 -10.86 -9.46 15.22
CA ASP A 96 -11.00 -9.49 16.67
C ASP A 96 -9.87 -10.32 17.28
N ARG A 97 -9.10 -9.71 18.19
CA ARG A 97 -8.00 -10.36 18.90
C ARG A 97 -8.37 -10.70 20.34
N GLY A 98 -9.66 -10.75 20.64
CA GLY A 98 -10.26 -10.97 21.95
C GLY A 98 -10.25 -9.72 22.83
N ARG A 99 -9.07 -9.14 23.09
CA ARG A 99 -8.94 -7.96 23.97
C ARG A 99 -9.10 -6.63 23.22
N ASP A 100 -8.69 -6.61 21.96
CA ASP A 100 -8.64 -5.45 21.06
C ASP A 100 -9.02 -5.90 19.65
N ASN A 101 -9.15 -4.95 18.73
CA ASN A 101 -9.23 -5.24 17.29
C ASN A 101 -7.86 -5.01 16.64
N ALA A 102 -7.65 -5.52 15.43
CA ALA A 102 -6.69 -4.91 14.51
C ALA A 102 -7.44 -4.42 13.27
N TYR A 103 -7.07 -3.21 12.82
CA TYR A 103 -7.65 -2.50 11.70
C TYR A 103 -6.64 -2.49 10.56
N ILE A 104 -6.98 -3.09 9.43
CA ILE A 104 -6.05 -3.26 8.30
C ILE A 104 -6.64 -2.57 7.08
N GLU A 105 -5.86 -1.69 6.51
CA GLU A 105 -6.16 -1.01 5.25
C GLU A 105 -5.18 -1.45 4.17
N VAL A 106 -5.67 -1.66 2.96
CA VAL A 106 -4.89 -2.13 1.81
C VAL A 106 -4.94 -1.07 0.72
N LYS A 107 -3.77 -0.59 0.28
CA LYS A 107 -3.67 0.40 -0.78
C LYS A 107 -2.68 -0.03 -1.84
N SER A 108 -3.08 0.07 -3.11
CA SER A 108 -2.20 -0.22 -4.23
C SER A 108 -1.57 1.07 -4.75
N VAL A 109 -0.25 1.09 -4.86
CA VAL A 109 0.51 2.24 -5.36
C VAL A 109 1.13 1.88 -6.72
N ARG A 110 0.60 2.47 -7.79
CA ARG A 110 1.03 2.27 -9.18
C ARG A 110 1.36 3.61 -9.84
N PRO A 111 2.43 4.31 -9.41
CA PRO A 111 2.87 5.51 -10.09
C PRO A 111 3.27 5.15 -11.53
N ASN A 112 2.96 6.05 -12.45
CA ASN A 112 3.22 5.86 -13.88
C ASN A 112 3.70 7.15 -14.53
N THR A 113 4.80 7.70 -14.01
CA THR A 113 5.51 8.80 -14.68
C THR A 113 5.94 8.34 -16.08
N PRO A 114 5.61 9.09 -17.15
CA PRO A 114 6.13 8.81 -18.49
C PRO A 114 7.66 8.93 -18.54
N ASP A 115 8.30 8.10 -19.36
CA ASP A 115 9.74 8.24 -19.62
C ASP A 115 9.95 9.26 -20.75
N THR A 116 10.12 10.53 -20.38
CA THR A 116 10.27 11.63 -21.32
C THR A 116 11.40 12.57 -20.95
N GLU A 117 11.81 13.41 -21.91
CA GLU A 117 12.82 14.45 -21.70
C GLU A 117 12.41 15.42 -20.58
N GLU A 118 11.12 15.72 -20.46
CA GLU A 118 10.59 16.60 -19.41
C GLU A 118 10.74 15.96 -18.03
N ALA A 119 10.49 14.66 -17.91
CA ALA A 119 10.70 13.92 -16.67
C ALA A 119 12.19 13.91 -16.28
N TRP A 120 13.08 13.75 -17.26
CA TRP A 120 14.53 13.83 -17.04
C TRP A 120 14.98 15.23 -16.59
N LYS A 121 14.58 16.29 -17.28
CA LYS A 121 14.88 17.68 -16.90
C LYS A 121 14.34 18.03 -15.51
N LEU A 122 13.17 17.49 -15.15
CA LEU A 122 12.60 17.67 -13.83
C LEU A 122 13.45 16.98 -12.75
N TYR A 123 13.99 15.80 -13.02
CA TYR A 123 14.97 15.16 -12.16
C TYR A 123 16.24 16.02 -12.01
N GLU A 124 16.83 16.48 -13.12
CA GLU A 124 18.05 17.32 -13.11
C GLU A 124 17.87 18.60 -12.29
N LYS A 125 16.70 19.23 -12.38
CA LYS A 125 16.37 20.40 -11.56
C LYS A 125 16.19 20.05 -10.09
N ARG A 126 15.48 18.97 -9.77
CA ARG A 126 15.13 18.62 -8.39
C ARG A 126 16.27 17.99 -7.61
N ARG A 127 17.24 17.35 -8.27
CA ARG A 127 18.44 16.81 -7.59
C ARG A 127 19.31 17.90 -6.96
N GLU A 128 19.22 19.15 -7.44
CA GLU A 128 19.88 20.30 -6.80
C GLU A 128 19.30 20.62 -5.41
N LEU A 129 18.07 20.14 -5.14
CA LEU A 129 17.37 20.29 -3.86
C LEU A 129 17.54 19.07 -2.95
N HIS A 130 18.35 18.08 -3.33
CA HIS A 130 18.64 16.94 -2.44
C HIS A 130 19.54 17.40 -1.28
N PRO A 131 19.36 16.82 -0.08
CA PRO A 131 20.24 17.12 1.03
C PRO A 131 21.69 16.73 0.70
N LYS A 132 22.67 17.48 1.22
CA LYS A 132 24.10 17.29 0.88
C LYS A 132 24.61 15.88 1.18
N GLN A 133 24.02 15.21 2.17
CA GLN A 133 24.41 13.89 2.64
C GLN A 133 23.67 12.72 1.96
N ALA A 134 22.73 12.97 1.04
CA ALA A 134 22.04 11.92 0.28
C ALA A 134 21.89 12.30 -1.19
N GLN A 135 22.13 11.35 -2.08
CA GLN A 135 21.96 11.57 -3.52
C GLN A 135 21.09 10.48 -4.12
N PHE A 136 20.08 10.88 -4.89
CA PHE A 136 19.37 9.97 -5.78
C PHE A 136 20.07 9.97 -7.14
N ILE A 137 20.80 8.89 -7.45
CA ILE A 137 21.52 8.75 -8.70
C ILE A 137 20.63 8.01 -9.70
N ALA A 138 20.34 8.68 -10.83
CA ALA A 138 19.57 8.11 -11.93
C ALA A 138 20.30 8.33 -13.25
N HIS A 139 20.15 7.39 -14.19
CA HIS A 139 20.74 7.48 -15.52
C HIS A 139 19.64 7.69 -16.56
N LYS A 140 19.83 8.67 -17.46
CA LYS A 140 18.84 9.01 -18.50
C LYS A 140 18.50 7.80 -19.36
N ASP A 141 19.52 7.11 -19.86
CA ASP A 141 19.37 5.94 -20.74
C ASP A 141 18.67 4.76 -20.08
N TRP A 142 18.54 4.77 -18.75
CA TRP A 142 17.89 3.72 -17.96
C TRP A 142 16.58 4.23 -17.36
N MET A 143 15.88 5.09 -18.10
CA MET A 143 14.56 5.62 -17.73
C MET A 143 14.60 6.42 -16.43
N GLY A 144 15.73 7.08 -16.13
CA GLY A 144 16.00 7.69 -14.84
C GLY A 144 14.98 8.75 -14.42
N GLY A 145 14.44 9.51 -15.38
CA GLY A 145 13.37 10.48 -15.14
C GLY A 145 12.09 9.82 -14.65
N ARG A 146 11.72 8.68 -15.26
CA ARG A 146 10.57 7.87 -14.82
C ARG A 146 10.79 7.24 -13.46
N VAL A 147 11.96 6.65 -13.21
CA VAL A 147 12.29 6.02 -11.90
C VAL A 147 12.22 7.05 -10.77
N TYR A 148 12.79 8.23 -10.98
CA TYR A 148 12.74 9.33 -10.03
C TYR A 148 11.31 9.84 -9.80
N GLY A 149 10.57 10.11 -10.88
CA GLY A 149 9.19 10.60 -10.79
C GLY A 149 8.26 9.61 -10.11
N ASN A 150 8.42 8.32 -10.40
CA ASN A 150 7.66 7.26 -9.75
C ASN A 150 7.96 7.16 -8.25
N THR A 151 9.25 7.25 -7.88
CA THR A 151 9.67 7.25 -6.48
C THR A 151 9.03 8.41 -5.72
N PHE A 152 9.11 9.63 -6.26
CA PHE A 152 8.48 10.80 -5.67
C PHE A 152 6.95 10.64 -5.54
N ALA A 153 6.28 10.23 -6.62
CA ALA A 153 4.84 10.03 -6.64
C ALA A 153 4.36 8.94 -5.67
N SER A 154 5.16 7.88 -5.48
CA SER A 154 4.84 6.82 -4.51
C SER A 154 4.78 7.36 -3.08
N ARG A 155 5.72 8.23 -2.69
CA ARG A 155 5.74 8.83 -1.34
C ARG A 155 4.57 9.77 -1.10
N SER A 156 4.21 10.59 -2.10
CA SER A 156 2.99 11.40 -2.03
C SER A 156 1.74 10.55 -1.82
N LYS A 157 1.67 9.37 -2.46
CA LYS A 157 0.57 8.42 -2.25
C LYS A 157 0.58 7.78 -0.86
N PHE A 158 1.75 7.46 -0.30
CA PHE A 158 1.80 6.95 1.08
C PHE A 158 1.26 7.98 2.08
N LEU A 159 1.60 9.25 1.90
CA LEU A 159 1.08 10.35 2.71
C LEU A 159 -0.45 10.49 2.58
N GLU A 160 -0.96 10.56 1.35
CA GLU A 160 -2.40 10.65 1.06
C GLU A 160 -3.17 9.49 1.71
N TYR A 161 -2.68 8.27 1.56
CA TYR A 161 -3.31 7.07 2.11
C TYR A 161 -3.20 6.97 3.63
N ALA A 162 -2.09 7.42 4.20
CA ALA A 162 -1.96 7.52 5.64
C ALA A 162 -3.02 8.48 6.20
N MET A 163 -3.12 9.69 5.66
CA MET A 163 -4.10 10.69 6.11
C MET A 163 -5.55 10.19 6.00
N ASP A 164 -5.92 9.58 4.87
CA ASP A 164 -7.27 9.02 4.68
C ASP A 164 -7.58 7.90 5.69
N PHE A 165 -6.59 7.06 6.01
CA PHE A 165 -6.76 5.97 6.97
C PHE A 165 -6.75 6.44 8.42
N GLU A 166 -5.93 7.43 8.78
CA GLU A 166 -5.81 7.97 10.12
C GLU A 166 -7.15 8.44 10.70
N GLU A 167 -7.97 9.12 9.89
CA GLU A 167 -9.29 9.60 10.28
C GLU A 167 -10.24 8.45 10.61
N ARG A 168 -10.30 7.45 9.72
CA ARG A 168 -11.14 6.25 9.88
C ARG A 168 -10.68 5.41 11.07
N LEU A 169 -9.37 5.28 11.23
CA LEU A 169 -8.75 4.58 12.35
C LEU A 169 -9.04 5.28 13.68
N ALA A 170 -9.00 6.61 13.72
CA ALA A 170 -9.35 7.39 14.91
C ALA A 170 -10.82 7.18 15.32
N GLU A 171 -11.75 7.15 14.37
CA GLU A 171 -13.16 6.80 14.65
C GLU A 171 -13.29 5.35 15.12
N ALA A 172 -12.65 4.40 14.44
CA ALA A 172 -12.74 2.99 14.77
C ALA A 172 -12.22 2.69 16.18
N LYS A 173 -11.09 3.32 16.56
CA LYS A 173 -10.46 3.20 17.88
C LYS A 173 -11.35 3.72 19.02
N LYS A 174 -12.31 4.61 18.76
CA LYS A 174 -13.31 5.06 19.76
C LYS A 174 -14.36 3.99 20.05
N ILE A 175 -14.63 3.11 19.08
CA ILE A 175 -15.61 2.02 19.23
C ILE A 175 -14.95 0.83 19.93
N ARG A 176 -13.78 0.42 19.45
CA ARG A 176 -12.95 -0.59 20.11
C ARG A 176 -11.48 -0.27 19.86
N CYS A 177 -10.69 -0.23 20.92
CA CYS A 177 -9.27 0.06 20.79
C CYS A 177 -8.54 -1.07 20.04
N GLY A 178 -7.40 -0.76 19.43
CA GLY A 178 -6.56 -1.73 18.75
C GLY A 178 -5.66 -1.14 17.68
N PRO A 179 -4.57 -1.83 17.26
CA PRO A 179 -3.63 -1.30 16.30
C PRO A 179 -4.22 -1.11 14.89
N GLY A 180 -3.74 -0.08 14.19
CA GLY A 180 -3.93 0.11 12.76
C GLY A 180 -2.71 -0.33 11.94
N LEU A 181 -2.96 -0.97 10.81
CA LEU A 181 -1.95 -1.43 9.87
C LEU A 181 -2.31 -0.94 8.45
N LEU A 182 -1.47 -0.09 7.86
CA LEU A 182 -1.58 0.27 6.45
C LEU A 182 -0.66 -0.63 5.61
N ILE A 183 -1.23 -1.50 4.80
CA ILE A 183 -0.51 -2.35 3.85
C ILE A 183 -0.48 -1.64 2.49
N VAL A 184 0.73 -1.38 2.00
CA VAL A 184 0.94 -0.77 0.69
C VAL A 184 1.45 -1.81 -0.30
N CYS A 185 0.69 -1.99 -1.37
CA CYS A 185 0.91 -2.99 -2.40
C CYS A 185 1.59 -2.37 -3.63
N GLY A 186 2.58 -3.05 -4.17
CA GLY A 186 3.34 -2.63 -5.34
C GLY A 186 3.89 -3.81 -6.12
N ASN A 187 4.48 -3.55 -7.29
CA ASN A 187 5.16 -4.58 -8.09
C ASN A 187 6.68 -4.66 -7.85
N GLY A 188 7.22 -3.80 -6.98
CA GLY A 188 8.65 -3.68 -6.74
C GLY A 188 9.45 -3.04 -7.89
N LEU A 189 8.80 -2.61 -8.98
CA LEU A 189 9.43 -1.89 -10.10
C LEU A 189 8.99 -0.43 -10.15
N SER A 190 7.70 -0.17 -9.96
CA SER A 190 7.12 1.17 -9.92
C SER A 190 7.55 1.93 -8.67
N TRP A 191 7.87 1.23 -7.58
CA TRP A 191 8.49 1.79 -6.39
C TRP A 191 9.14 0.65 -5.60
N HIS A 192 10.14 0.97 -4.79
CA HIS A 192 10.88 -0.01 -3.99
C HIS A 192 10.48 0.10 -2.51
N ARG A 193 10.53 -1.01 -1.77
CA ARG A 193 10.14 -1.06 -0.35
C ARG A 193 10.83 0.01 0.51
N SER A 194 12.10 0.32 0.20
CA SER A 194 12.86 1.38 0.89
C SER A 194 12.15 2.74 0.89
N ASN A 195 11.36 3.05 -0.14
CA ASN A 195 10.58 4.29 -0.19
C ASN A 195 9.52 4.32 0.93
N LEU A 196 8.93 3.17 1.24
CA LEU A 196 7.97 3.01 2.32
C LEU A 196 8.67 2.93 3.69
N GLU A 197 9.88 2.36 3.75
CA GLU A 197 10.71 2.37 4.96
C GLU A 197 11.03 3.80 5.41
N ASP A 198 11.49 4.65 4.50
CA ASP A 198 11.76 6.07 4.78
C ASP A 198 10.50 6.82 5.23
N PHE A 199 9.37 6.57 4.56
CA PHE A 199 8.08 7.18 4.91
C PHE A 199 7.58 6.70 6.28
N ALA A 200 7.66 5.40 6.57
CA ALA A 200 7.23 4.84 7.85
C ALA A 200 8.08 5.36 9.02
N ASP A 201 9.39 5.46 8.83
CA ASP A 201 10.31 6.04 9.80
C ASP A 201 9.95 7.53 10.06
N TYR A 202 9.72 8.32 8.99
CA TYR A 202 9.25 9.69 9.12
C TYR A 202 7.89 9.79 9.83
N TYR A 203 6.94 8.93 9.46
CA TYR A 203 5.58 8.92 9.98
C TYR A 203 5.56 8.67 11.49
N HIS A 204 6.39 7.75 11.99
CA HIS A 204 6.45 7.47 13.43
C HIS A 204 7.32 8.48 14.19
N ALA A 205 8.48 8.88 13.65
CA ALA A 205 9.43 9.74 14.36
C ALA A 205 9.10 11.25 14.27
N GLY A 206 8.28 11.66 13.30
CA GLY A 206 8.05 13.08 13.01
C GLY A 206 9.22 13.77 12.32
N LYS A 207 10.27 13.02 11.95
CA LYS A 207 11.52 13.56 11.39
C LYS A 207 12.02 12.63 10.29
N HIS A 208 12.33 13.22 9.13
CA HIS A 208 12.95 12.48 8.03
C HIS A 208 14.36 12.01 8.40
N ARG A 209 14.75 10.86 7.83
CA ARG A 209 16.12 10.37 7.96
C ARG A 209 17.09 11.33 7.27
N GLN A 210 18.32 11.38 7.76
CA GLN A 210 19.34 12.26 7.16
C GLN A 210 19.75 11.79 5.76
N ASP A 211 19.70 10.49 5.52
CA ASP A 211 20.06 9.81 4.28
C ASP A 211 18.91 9.74 3.25
N ASP A 212 17.76 10.37 3.51
CA ASP A 212 16.61 10.39 2.61
C ASP A 212 16.71 11.54 1.60
N PRO A 213 16.90 11.26 0.29
CA PRO A 213 17.03 12.31 -0.74
C PRO A 213 15.73 13.10 -0.98
N PHE A 214 14.58 12.57 -0.54
CA PHE A 214 13.27 13.20 -0.72
C PHE A 214 12.79 14.00 0.49
N ALA A 215 13.51 13.93 1.62
CA ALA A 215 13.15 14.55 2.89
C ALA A 215 12.74 16.03 2.77
N GLN A 216 13.55 16.85 2.08
CA GLN A 216 13.29 18.30 1.97
C GLN A 216 12.04 18.60 1.12
N MET A 217 11.84 17.86 0.03
CA MET A 217 10.68 18.06 -0.84
C MET A 217 9.39 17.62 -0.17
N GLU A 218 9.42 16.50 0.56
CA GLU A 218 8.27 16.02 1.31
C GLU A 218 7.91 16.98 2.46
N ALA A 219 8.91 17.46 3.21
CA ALA A 219 8.71 18.47 4.25
C ALA A 219 8.09 19.75 3.69
N HIS A 220 8.62 20.27 2.58
CA HIS A 220 8.07 21.46 1.92
C HIS A 220 6.63 21.23 1.44
N HIS A 221 6.32 20.06 0.87
CA HIS A 221 4.96 19.73 0.46
C HIS A 221 3.98 19.71 1.65
N ILE A 222 4.39 19.12 2.77
CA ILE A 222 3.60 19.06 4.00
C ILE A 222 3.35 20.45 4.57
N GLU A 223 4.38 21.30 4.61
CA GLU A 223 4.29 22.67 5.10
C GLU A 223 3.38 23.54 4.20
N ASP A 224 3.63 23.56 2.89
CA ASP A 224 2.88 24.36 1.93
C ASP A 224 1.40 24.02 1.90
N ASN A 225 1.07 22.73 2.01
CA ASN A 225 -0.31 22.25 1.99
C ASN A 225 -0.93 22.18 3.39
N LYS A 226 -0.19 22.60 4.44
CA LYS A 226 -0.62 22.60 5.84
C LYS A 226 -1.17 21.23 6.27
N LEU A 227 -0.53 20.17 5.80
CA LEU A 227 -0.96 18.81 6.07
C LEU A 227 -0.64 18.46 7.53
N ASN A 228 -1.62 17.89 8.23
CA ASN A 228 -1.47 17.47 9.62
C ASN A 228 -1.69 15.96 9.72
N LEU A 229 -0.66 15.23 10.14
CA LEU A 229 -0.73 13.79 10.38
C LEU A 229 -1.14 13.53 11.83
N LEU A 230 -2.16 12.69 12.04
CA LEU A 230 -2.56 12.23 13.38
C LEU A 230 -1.52 11.28 13.99
N ARG A 231 -0.70 10.64 13.14
CA ARG A 231 0.36 9.68 13.52
C ARG A 231 -0.17 8.53 14.37
N ASN A 232 -1.39 8.08 14.08
CA ASN A 232 -2.10 7.06 14.85
C ASN A 232 -2.13 5.67 14.18
N ILE A 233 -1.51 5.51 13.00
CA ILE A 233 -1.24 4.21 12.37
C ILE A 233 -0.08 3.56 13.12
N ASP A 234 -0.26 2.33 13.58
CA ASP A 234 0.71 1.66 14.45
C ASP A 234 1.81 0.97 13.65
N ASN A 235 1.50 0.46 12.46
CA ASN A 235 2.45 -0.24 11.60
C ASN A 235 2.16 -0.02 10.12
N PHE A 236 3.20 -0.17 9.30
CA PHE A 236 3.10 -0.27 7.85
C PHE A 236 3.50 -1.68 7.40
N GLY A 237 2.84 -2.17 6.35
CA GLY A 237 3.16 -3.42 5.66
C GLY A 237 3.47 -3.16 4.19
N SER A 238 4.37 -3.96 3.60
CA SER A 238 4.66 -3.93 2.17
C SER A 238 4.29 -5.26 1.55
N LEU A 239 3.43 -5.24 0.52
CA LEU A 239 3.12 -6.42 -0.29
C LEU A 239 3.67 -6.20 -1.70
N LYS A 240 4.62 -7.05 -2.10
CA LYS A 240 5.14 -7.08 -3.46
C LYS A 240 4.44 -8.16 -4.27
N ARG A 241 3.83 -7.78 -5.39
CA ARG A 241 3.24 -8.70 -6.37
C ARG A 241 3.48 -8.18 -7.77
N HIS A 242 4.12 -8.98 -8.63
CA HIS A 242 4.23 -8.61 -10.04
C HIS A 242 2.83 -8.56 -10.69
N TRP A 243 2.59 -7.58 -11.56
CA TRP A 243 1.29 -7.43 -12.24
C TRP A 243 0.94 -8.63 -13.10
N ASP A 244 1.94 -9.37 -13.58
CA ASP A 244 1.84 -10.60 -14.36
C ASP A 244 1.37 -11.84 -13.60
N ILE A 245 1.28 -11.80 -12.28
CA ILE A 245 1.05 -13.00 -11.46
C ILE A 245 0.00 -12.71 -10.39
N ALA A 246 -0.81 -13.72 -10.06
CA ALA A 246 -1.79 -13.60 -8.99
C ALA A 246 -1.13 -13.70 -7.60
N GLN A 247 -0.08 -14.52 -7.47
CA GLN A 247 0.57 -14.80 -6.19
C GLN A 247 1.48 -13.64 -5.75
N ARG A 248 1.44 -13.30 -4.46
CA ARG A 248 2.44 -12.39 -3.86
C ARG A 248 3.84 -12.97 -3.98
N ASP A 249 4.81 -12.10 -4.24
CA ASP A 249 6.24 -12.43 -4.21
C ASP A 249 6.80 -12.28 -2.79
N GLU A 250 6.56 -11.12 -2.17
CA GLU A 250 7.06 -10.80 -0.84
C GLU A 250 5.98 -10.12 0.00
N PHE A 251 6.00 -10.37 1.31
CA PHE A 251 5.25 -9.58 2.28
C PHE A 251 6.17 -9.27 3.46
N VAL A 252 6.32 -7.99 3.78
CA VAL A 252 7.13 -7.50 4.89
C VAL A 252 6.28 -6.72 5.85
N TRP A 253 6.31 -7.12 7.12
CA TRP A 253 5.69 -6.44 8.23
C TRP A 253 6.45 -6.76 9.54
N PRO A 254 6.73 -5.77 10.40
CA PRO A 254 6.55 -4.34 10.15
C PRO A 254 7.61 -3.81 9.16
N VAL A 255 7.22 -2.84 8.34
CA VAL A 255 8.17 -2.07 7.49
C VAL A 255 8.85 -1.02 8.35
N ARG A 256 10.18 -1.06 8.40
CA ARG A 256 11.04 -0.10 9.11
C ARG A 256 12.37 0.02 8.36
N GLY A 257 12.94 1.22 8.32
CA GLY A 257 14.27 1.39 7.77
C GLY A 257 15.34 0.71 8.62
N PRO A 258 16.56 0.55 8.09
CA PRO A 258 17.66 -0.05 8.84
C PRO A 258 17.97 0.80 10.08
N SER A 259 18.12 0.13 11.23
CA SER A 259 18.56 0.76 12.48
C SER A 259 20.07 0.95 12.44
N PHE A 260 20.54 2.17 12.17
CA PHE A 260 21.95 2.50 12.30
C PHE A 260 22.27 2.75 13.79
N GLY A 261 22.68 1.68 14.49
CA GLY A 261 23.43 1.72 15.76
C GLY A 261 23.12 2.90 16.70
N GLY A 262 21.90 2.97 17.21
CA GLY A 262 21.49 3.94 18.22
C GLY A 262 20.15 3.54 18.77
N VAL A 263 20.16 2.98 19.99
CA VAL A 263 18.99 2.43 20.69
C VAL A 263 17.83 3.43 20.65
N VAL A 264 16.77 3.08 19.92
CA VAL A 264 15.42 3.59 20.17
C VAL A 264 14.56 2.36 20.44
N ARG A 265 14.20 2.22 21.72
CA ARG A 265 13.27 1.20 22.24
C ARG A 265 11.86 1.54 21.82
#